data_AF-A0A5M9NWP0-F1
#
_entry.id   AF-A0A5M9NWP0-F1
#
_cell.length_a   1.000
_cell.length_b   1.000
_cell.length_c   1.000
_cell.angle_alpha   90.00
_cell.angle_beta   90.00
_cell.angle_gamma   90.00
#
_symmetry.space_group_name_H-M   'P 1'
#
loop_
_entity.id
_entity.type
_entity.pdbx_description
1 polymer ?
#
loop_
_entity_poly.entity_id
_entity_poly.type
_entity_poly.pdbx_seq_one_letter_code
_entity_poly.pdbx_strand_id
1 'polypeptide(L)'
;MITSDMLLTAAKPFGLPIVAIDDIEADARSLNRTRRDNPTTQFLWVVKPCGSVLFPIGKGVNPHFVTFCFEASHQAFLIKNDDIFPIETEEAEQLSCKLPFDVTGIRYQETLVRKVTQLLSHACVHSSALAECSLDENSSWKSWQRWFEDLNHPVMAAFMSLCIQRSIELTEAN
;
A
#
# COMPACT_ATOMS: atom_id res chain seq x y z
N MET A 1 -15.89 11.35 -5.77
CA MET A 1 -15.59 10.25 -6.72
C MET A 1 -14.56 10.78 -7.69
N ILE A 2 -13.40 10.13 -7.81
CA ILE A 2 -12.32 10.60 -8.68
C ILE A 2 -12.54 10.06 -10.10
N THR A 3 -12.49 10.93 -11.10
CA THR A 3 -12.56 10.54 -12.52
C THR A 3 -11.17 10.51 -13.15
N SER A 4 -11.04 9.83 -14.30
CA SER A 4 -9.82 9.91 -15.11
C SER A 4 -9.50 11.34 -15.52
N ASP A 5 -10.50 12.17 -15.84
CA ASP A 5 -10.30 13.58 -16.17
C ASP A 5 -9.67 14.38 -15.01
N MET A 6 -10.05 14.10 -13.76
CA MET A 6 -9.44 14.74 -12.59
C MET A 6 -7.97 14.36 -12.47
N LEU A 7 -7.63 13.08 -12.64
CA LEU A 7 -6.26 12.58 -12.62
C LEU A 7 -5.42 13.20 -13.76
N LEU A 8 -5.95 13.21 -14.98
CA LEU A 8 -5.28 13.83 -16.14
C LEU A 8 -5.08 15.32 -15.94
N THR A 9 -6.06 16.02 -15.37
CA THR A 9 -5.94 17.45 -15.06
C THR A 9 -4.83 17.72 -14.05
N ALA A 10 -4.67 16.86 -13.04
CA ALA A 10 -3.60 16.97 -12.05
C ALA A 10 -2.21 16.70 -12.64
N ALA A 11 -2.09 15.75 -13.57
CA ALA A 11 -0.81 15.38 -14.19
C ALA A 11 -0.40 16.29 -15.37
N LYS A 12 -1.37 16.98 -16.00
CA LYS A 12 -1.16 17.84 -17.18
C LYS A 12 -0.05 18.89 -17.03
N PRO A 13 0.10 19.61 -15.90
CA PRO A 13 1.18 20.59 -15.74
C PRO A 13 2.59 19.99 -15.87
N PHE A 14 2.72 18.69 -15.64
CA PHE A 14 3.97 17.94 -15.71
C PHE A 14 4.18 17.28 -17.09
N GLY A 15 3.21 17.38 -18.01
CA GLY A 15 3.29 16.76 -19.34
C GLY A 15 3.19 15.23 -19.32
N LEU A 16 2.51 14.66 -18.32
CA LEU A 16 2.41 13.22 -18.08
C LEU A 16 0.96 12.72 -18.02
N PRO A 17 0.71 11.41 -18.31
CA PRO A 17 1.61 10.50 -19.03
C PRO A 17 1.68 10.88 -20.53
N ILE A 18 2.72 10.42 -21.24
CA ILE A 18 2.93 10.76 -22.66
C ILE A 18 2.24 9.75 -23.58
N VAL A 19 2.27 8.46 -23.24
CA VAL A 19 1.81 7.37 -24.13
C VAL A 19 0.59 6.65 -23.56
N ALA A 20 0.73 5.97 -22.41
CA ALA A 20 -0.29 5.11 -21.85
C ALA A 20 -1.31 5.91 -21.01
N ILE A 21 -2.08 6.77 -21.68
CA ILE A 21 -3.14 7.58 -21.05
C ILE A 21 -4.27 6.68 -20.52
N ASP A 22 -4.53 5.54 -21.17
CA ASP A 22 -5.58 4.59 -20.78
C ASP A 22 -5.33 3.96 -19.40
N ASP A 23 -4.08 3.92 -18.93
CA ASP A 23 -3.74 3.45 -17.58
C ASP A 23 -4.39 4.33 -16.50
N ILE A 24 -4.58 5.62 -16.79
CA ILE A 24 -5.21 6.57 -15.87
C ILE A 24 -6.69 6.22 -15.64
N GLU A 25 -7.37 5.64 -16.62
CA GLU A 25 -8.72 5.14 -16.42
C GLU A 25 -8.75 3.90 -15.53
N ALA A 26 -7.77 3.00 -15.68
CA ALA A 26 -7.64 1.83 -14.82
C ALA A 26 -7.36 2.24 -13.37
N ASP A 27 -6.55 3.27 -13.16
CA ASP A 27 -6.28 3.85 -11.85
C ASP A 27 -7.55 4.46 -11.24
N ALA A 28 -8.30 5.27 -12.00
CA ALA A 28 -9.57 5.83 -11.53
C ALA A 28 -10.57 4.72 -11.12
N ARG A 29 -10.66 3.64 -11.91
CA ARG A 29 -11.50 2.47 -11.55
C ARG A 29 -11.02 1.81 -10.26
N SER A 30 -9.71 1.61 -10.10
CA SER A 30 -9.10 0.96 -8.93
C SER A 30 -9.25 1.79 -7.66
N LEU A 31 -9.05 3.11 -7.74
CA LEU A 31 -9.31 4.09 -6.69
C LEU A 31 -10.75 3.99 -6.19
N ASN A 32 -11.71 4.11 -7.12
CA ASN A 32 -13.12 4.13 -6.77
C ASN A 32 -13.60 2.79 -6.22
N ARG A 33 -13.09 1.66 -6.72
CA ARG A 33 -13.38 0.33 -6.16
C ARG A 33 -12.93 0.24 -4.71
N THR A 34 -11.66 0.53 -4.46
CA THR A 34 -11.06 0.43 -3.12
C THR A 34 -11.73 1.37 -2.11
N ARG A 35 -12.16 2.55 -2.54
CA ARG A 35 -12.88 3.51 -1.68
C ARG A 35 -14.30 3.10 -1.33
N ARG A 36 -14.96 2.28 -2.14
CA ARG A 36 -16.26 1.70 -1.74
C ARG A 36 -16.09 0.78 -0.55
N ASP A 37 -15.00 0.01 -0.54
CA ASP A 37 -14.70 -0.95 0.52
C ASP A 37 -14.07 -0.26 1.75
N ASN A 38 -13.23 0.76 1.53
CA ASN A 38 -12.57 1.52 2.58
C ASN A 38 -12.43 3.02 2.20
N PRO A 39 -13.43 3.85 2.55
CA PRO A 39 -13.51 5.26 2.13
C PRO A 39 -12.34 6.13 2.58
N THR A 40 -11.67 5.76 3.68
CA THR A 40 -10.54 6.52 4.24
C THR A 40 -9.19 6.19 3.61
N THR A 41 -9.15 5.27 2.64
CA THR A 41 -7.90 4.86 2.00
C THR A 41 -7.31 6.00 1.19
N GLN A 42 -6.06 6.32 1.51
CA GLN A 42 -5.24 7.27 0.77
C GLN A 42 -4.36 6.50 -0.21
N PHE A 43 -3.98 7.15 -1.30
CA PHE A 43 -3.16 6.54 -2.33
C PHE A 43 -1.98 7.42 -2.66
N LEU A 44 -0.86 6.76 -2.93
CA LEU A 44 0.26 7.33 -3.64
C LEU A 44 0.10 6.96 -5.11
N TRP A 45 0.06 7.97 -5.96
CA TRP A 45 -0.07 7.78 -7.41
C TRP A 45 1.18 8.33 -8.08
N VAL A 46 1.90 7.46 -8.79
CA VAL A 46 3.14 7.81 -9.49
C VAL A 46 2.88 7.77 -10.99
N VAL A 47 3.01 8.92 -11.64
CA VAL A 47 2.81 9.06 -13.08
C VAL A 47 4.17 9.10 -13.77
N LYS A 48 4.28 8.34 -14.85
CA LYS A 48 5.49 8.12 -15.64
C LYS A 48 5.19 8.47 -17.11
N PRO A 49 6.21 8.74 -17.94
CA PRO A 49 6.01 8.96 -19.37
C PRO A 49 5.22 7.83 -20.05
N CYS A 50 5.45 6.58 -19.63
CA CYS A 50 4.88 5.38 -20.22
C CYS A 50 3.70 4.78 -19.44
N GLY A 51 3.08 5.51 -18.51
CA GLY A 51 1.90 5.04 -17.76
C GLY A 51 1.89 5.52 -16.32
N SER A 52 1.25 4.78 -15.44
CA SER A 52 1.11 5.14 -14.03
C SER A 52 1.09 3.92 -13.12
N VAL A 53 1.35 4.15 -11.83
CA VAL A 53 1.21 3.13 -10.79
C VAL A 53 0.52 3.73 -9.58
N LEU A 54 -0.38 2.96 -8.99
CA LEU A 54 -1.18 3.36 -7.85
C LEU A 54 -0.91 2.44 -6.66
N PHE A 55 -0.58 3.03 -5.51
CA PHE A 55 -0.29 2.31 -4.27
C PHE A 55 -1.24 2.75 -3.15
N PRO A 56 -1.97 1.83 -2.50
CA PRO A 56 -2.71 2.18 -1.29
C PRO A 56 -1.75 2.37 -0.11
N ILE A 57 -1.85 3.53 0.55
CA ILE A 57 -1.00 3.88 1.69
C ILE A 57 -1.46 3.13 2.94
N GLY A 58 -0.50 2.58 3.70
CA GLY A 58 -0.80 1.82 4.93
C GLY A 58 -1.56 0.53 4.66
N LYS A 59 -1.25 -0.17 3.57
CA LYS A 59 -1.79 -1.49 3.24
C LYS A 59 -0.71 -2.54 2.97
N GLY A 60 0.50 -2.32 3.46
CA GLY A 60 1.59 -3.30 3.36
C GLY A 60 2.24 -3.37 1.98
N VAL A 61 2.20 -2.29 1.20
CA VAL A 61 2.98 -2.17 -0.05
C VAL A 61 4.47 -2.16 0.30
N ASN A 62 5.32 -2.81 -0.51
CA ASN A 62 6.77 -2.80 -0.30
C ASN A 62 7.35 -1.41 -0.65
N PRO A 63 7.98 -0.69 0.31
CA PRO A 63 8.60 0.62 0.05
C PRO A 63 9.62 0.60 -1.07
N HIS A 64 10.42 -0.48 -1.20
CA HIS A 64 11.43 -0.55 -2.26
C HIS A 64 10.81 -0.56 -3.65
N PHE A 65 9.62 -1.15 -3.81
CA PHE A 65 8.91 -1.11 -5.08
C PHE A 65 8.39 0.28 -5.41
N VAL A 66 7.97 1.04 -4.38
CA VAL A 66 7.59 2.44 -4.51
C VAL A 66 8.80 3.28 -4.91
N THR A 67 9.94 3.15 -4.21
CA THR A 67 11.18 3.86 -4.52
C THR A 67 11.69 3.54 -5.93
N PHE A 68 11.60 2.27 -6.35
CA PHE A 68 11.95 1.85 -7.72
C PHE A 68 11.11 2.56 -8.80
N CYS A 69 9.90 3.04 -8.46
CA CYS A 69 9.07 3.77 -9.40
C CYS A 69 9.45 5.25 -9.53
N PHE A 70 10.45 5.77 -8.81
CA PHE A 70 10.86 7.17 -8.90
C PHE A 70 12.09 7.38 -9.80
N GLU A 71 11.90 8.22 -10.81
CA GLU A 71 12.96 8.74 -11.68
C GLU A 71 12.73 10.23 -11.91
N ALA A 72 13.75 10.95 -12.40
CA ALA A 72 13.67 12.39 -12.64
C ALA A 72 12.54 12.83 -13.60
N SER A 73 12.02 11.90 -14.41
CA SER A 73 10.93 12.15 -15.35
C SER A 73 9.53 11.80 -14.81
N HIS A 74 9.43 11.39 -13.54
CA HIS A 74 8.20 10.93 -12.92
C HIS A 74 7.64 11.99 -11.96
N GLN A 75 6.33 11.95 -11.72
CA GLN A 75 5.67 12.82 -10.73
C GLN A 75 4.83 11.99 -9.77
N ALA A 76 5.02 12.22 -8.46
CA ALA A 76 4.18 11.65 -7.41
C ALA A 76 3.02 12.57 -7.03
N PHE A 77 1.90 11.94 -6.67
CA PHE A 77 0.74 12.61 -6.12
C PHE A 77 0.21 11.86 -4.90
N LEU A 78 -0.16 12.60 -3.87
CA LEU A 78 -1.00 12.12 -2.78
C LEU A 78 -2.47 12.30 -3.16
N ILE A 79 -3.21 11.20 -3.17
CA ILE A 79 -4.65 11.21 -3.35
C ILE A 79 -5.32 10.93 -2.01
N LYS A 80 -5.95 11.96 -1.45
CA LYS A 80 -6.63 11.91 -0.15
C LYS A 80 -8.03 12.48 -0.31
N ASN A 81 -9.05 11.67 -0.02
CA ASN A 81 -10.43 12.01 -0.38
C ASN A 81 -10.49 12.39 -1.88
N ASP A 82 -11.30 13.34 -2.30
CA ASP A 82 -11.36 13.74 -3.71
C ASP A 82 -10.26 14.73 -4.12
N ASP A 83 -9.27 14.99 -3.25
CA ASP A 83 -8.15 15.87 -3.53
C ASP A 83 -6.92 15.11 -4.05
N ILE A 84 -6.21 15.75 -4.98
CA ILE A 84 -4.98 15.23 -5.61
C ILE A 84 -3.91 16.29 -5.47
N PHE A 85 -2.85 16.00 -4.72
CA PHE A 85 -1.76 16.93 -4.43
C PHE A 85 -0.45 16.41 -5.01
N PRO A 86 0.31 17.19 -5.79
CA PRO A 86 1.66 16.82 -6.12
C PRO A 86 2.50 16.79 -4.83
N ILE A 87 3.35 15.78 -4.70
CA ILE A 87 4.26 15.63 -3.57
C ILE A 87 5.67 15.33 -4.06
N GLU A 88 6.64 15.60 -3.20
CA GLU A 88 8.05 15.28 -3.46
C GLU A 88 8.33 13.79 -3.24
N THR A 89 9.39 13.28 -3.87
CA THR A 89 9.84 11.89 -3.73
C THR A 89 10.07 11.50 -2.27
N GLU A 90 10.68 12.39 -1.48
CA GLU A 90 10.94 12.14 -0.06
C GLU A 90 9.63 11.91 0.73
N GLU A 91 8.60 12.71 0.47
CA GLU A 91 7.29 12.54 1.12
C GLU A 91 6.64 11.21 0.69
N ALA A 92 6.73 10.86 -0.60
CA ALA A 92 6.22 9.59 -1.10
C ALA A 92 6.91 8.38 -0.47
N GLU A 93 8.24 8.42 -0.29
CA GLU A 93 9.01 7.40 0.40
C GLU A 93 8.56 7.25 1.85
N GLN A 94 8.39 8.36 2.58
CA GLN A 94 7.90 8.33 3.97
C GLN A 94 6.49 7.72 4.05
N LEU A 95 5.59 8.07 3.12
CA LEU A 95 4.24 7.51 3.07
C LEU A 95 4.24 6.00 2.78
N SER A 96 5.18 5.53 1.96
CA SER A 96 5.33 4.10 1.65
C SER A 96 5.75 3.27 2.87
N CYS A 97 6.45 3.89 3.83
CA CYS A 97 6.88 3.26 5.08
C CYS A 97 5.78 3.15 6.14
N LYS A 98 4.56 3.64 5.87
CA LYS A 98 3.48 3.65 6.86
C LYS A 98 3.00 2.24 7.19
N LEU A 99 2.94 1.92 8.48
CA LEU A 99 2.40 0.66 8.98
C LEU A 99 0.91 0.49 8.60
N PRO A 100 0.45 -0.75 8.37
CA PRO A 100 -0.93 -1.06 8.04
C PRO A 100 -1.97 -0.54 9.05
N PHE A 101 -1.70 -0.73 10.33
CA PHE A 101 -2.49 -0.19 11.43
C PHE A 101 -1.69 -0.21 12.73
N ASP A 102 -2.14 0.56 13.73
CA ASP A 102 -1.59 0.52 15.07
C ASP A 102 -2.06 -0.74 15.81
N VAL A 103 -1.10 -1.60 16.17
CA VAL A 103 -1.35 -2.83 16.92
C VAL A 103 -1.50 -2.59 18.43
N THR A 104 -0.91 -1.50 18.94
CA THR A 104 -0.81 -1.24 20.39
C THR A 104 -2.19 -0.96 21.00
N GLY A 105 -3.06 -0.31 20.23
CA GLY A 105 -4.45 -0.04 20.64
C GLY A 105 -5.37 -1.27 20.65
N ILE A 106 -4.95 -2.44 20.16
CA ILE A 106 -5.79 -3.63 20.08
C ILE A 106 -5.82 -4.36 21.44
N ARG A 107 -7.01 -4.55 22.00
CA ARG A 107 -7.21 -5.15 23.34
C ARG A 107 -7.57 -6.62 23.35
N TYR A 108 -8.00 -7.17 22.21
CA TYR A 108 -8.52 -8.54 22.14
C TYR A 108 -7.77 -9.34 21.08
N GLN A 109 -7.36 -10.56 21.45
CA GLN A 109 -6.61 -11.46 20.58
C GLN A 109 -7.36 -11.74 19.26
N GLU A 110 -8.65 -12.03 19.34
CA GLU A 110 -9.49 -12.27 18.16
C GLU A 110 -9.52 -11.06 17.19
N THR A 111 -9.54 -9.83 17.74
CA THR A 111 -9.52 -8.62 16.91
C THR A 111 -8.18 -8.46 16.20
N LEU A 112 -7.07 -8.77 16.88
CA LEU A 112 -5.74 -8.75 16.27
C LEU A 112 -5.69 -9.77 15.13
N VAL A 113 -6.08 -11.02 15.40
CA VAL A 113 -6.06 -12.11 14.43
C VAL A 113 -6.89 -11.76 13.20
N ARG A 114 -8.15 -11.36 13.38
CA ARG A 114 -9.04 -10.98 12.27
C ARG A 114 -8.45 -9.88 11.39
N LYS A 115 -7.88 -8.84 11.99
CA LYS A 115 -7.28 -7.71 11.24
C LYS A 115 -6.04 -8.12 10.47
N VAL A 116 -5.17 -8.95 11.06
CA VAL A 116 -3.96 -9.45 10.40
C VAL A 116 -4.33 -10.39 9.25
N THR A 117 -5.22 -11.37 9.47
CA THR A 117 -5.71 -12.28 8.42
C THR A 117 -6.30 -11.51 7.24
N GLN A 118 -7.15 -10.50 7.52
CA GLN A 118 -7.70 -9.65 6.47
C GLN A 118 -6.62 -8.87 5.69
N LEU A 119 -5.59 -8.37 6.37
CA LEU A 119 -4.50 -7.68 5.70
C LEU A 119 -3.71 -8.63 4.79
N LEU A 120 -3.37 -9.82 5.27
CA LEU A 120 -2.58 -10.81 4.54
C LEU A 120 -3.33 -11.38 3.33
N SER A 121 -4.67 -11.34 3.34
CA SER A 121 -5.49 -11.70 2.19
C SER A 121 -5.55 -10.63 1.09
N HIS A 122 -4.93 -9.46 1.28
CA HIS A 122 -4.94 -8.41 0.26
C HIS A 122 -3.94 -8.70 -0.87
N ALA A 123 -4.38 -8.47 -2.11
CA ALA A 123 -3.55 -8.62 -3.31
C ALA A 123 -2.23 -7.85 -3.24
N CYS A 124 -2.25 -6.62 -2.71
CA CYS A 124 -1.03 -5.81 -2.60
C CYS A 124 -0.01 -6.34 -1.57
N VAL A 125 -0.37 -7.34 -0.76
CA VAL A 125 0.48 -7.97 0.24
C VAL A 125 1.02 -9.32 -0.24
N HIS A 126 0.17 -10.16 -0.85
CA HIS A 126 0.55 -11.50 -1.32
C HIS A 126 0.96 -11.56 -2.79
N SER A 127 0.71 -10.53 -3.58
CA SER A 127 1.20 -10.42 -4.95
C SER A 127 2.17 -9.26 -5.04
N SER A 128 3.44 -9.60 -5.22
CA SER A 128 4.46 -8.66 -5.65
C SER A 128 4.71 -8.93 -7.13
N ALA A 129 4.97 -7.89 -7.92
CA ALA A 129 5.34 -8.06 -9.33
C ALA A 129 6.61 -8.94 -9.51
N LEU A 130 7.31 -9.26 -8.42
CA LEU A 130 8.60 -9.93 -8.38
C LEU A 130 8.56 -11.29 -7.67
N ALA A 131 7.46 -11.67 -7.02
CA ALA A 131 7.38 -12.94 -6.27
C ALA A 131 5.94 -13.44 -6.09
N GLU A 132 5.75 -14.75 -6.30
CA GLU A 132 4.52 -15.47 -5.99
C GLU A 132 4.57 -15.92 -4.52
N CYS A 133 3.58 -15.52 -3.71
CA CYS A 133 3.50 -15.92 -2.31
C CYS A 133 2.97 -17.35 -2.22
N SER A 134 3.75 -18.24 -1.59
CA SER A 134 3.33 -19.62 -1.31
C SER A 134 2.59 -19.77 0.03
N LEU A 135 2.45 -18.68 0.78
CA LEU A 135 1.74 -18.65 2.05
C LEU A 135 0.28 -18.26 1.85
N ASP A 136 -0.58 -18.89 2.63
CA ASP A 136 -1.99 -18.49 2.77
C ASP A 136 -2.21 -17.72 4.09
N GLU A 137 -3.40 -17.16 4.25
CA GLU A 137 -3.77 -16.39 5.44
C GLU A 137 -3.83 -17.23 6.73
N ASN A 138 -3.82 -18.57 6.62
CA ASN A 138 -3.81 -19.51 7.75
C ASN A 138 -2.38 -19.89 8.17
N SER A 139 -1.39 -19.55 7.36
CA SER A 139 0.02 -19.79 7.65
C SER A 139 0.47 -19.03 8.90
N SER A 140 1.44 -19.60 9.62
CA SER A 140 1.89 -19.02 10.89
C SER A 140 2.45 -17.60 10.70
N TRP A 141 2.23 -16.71 11.66
CA TRP A 141 2.74 -15.33 11.58
C TRP A 141 4.27 -15.26 11.51
N LYS A 142 4.96 -16.25 12.10
CA LYS A 142 6.42 -16.38 11.96
C LYS A 142 6.84 -16.73 10.53
N SER A 143 6.05 -17.54 9.82
CA SER A 143 6.28 -17.84 8.41
C SER A 143 6.11 -16.57 7.56
N TRP A 144 5.03 -15.82 7.81
CA TRP A 144 4.78 -14.53 7.16
C TRP A 144 5.89 -13.52 7.40
N GLN A 145 6.34 -13.37 8.66
CA GLN A 145 7.47 -12.49 8.99
C GLN A 145 8.72 -12.85 8.18
N ARG A 146 9.14 -14.12 8.20
CA ARG A 146 10.32 -14.59 7.46
C ARG A 146 10.19 -14.35 5.97
N TRP A 147 9.01 -14.61 5.40
CA TRP A 147 8.78 -14.36 3.99
C TRP A 147 8.95 -12.88 3.63
N PHE A 148 8.46 -11.95 4.46
CA PHE A 148 8.71 -10.52 4.26
C PHE A 148 10.19 -10.15 4.44
N GLU A 149 10.91 -10.78 5.37
CA GLU A 149 12.36 -10.58 5.53
C GLU A 149 13.13 -11.05 4.27
N ASP A 150 12.80 -12.24 3.75
CA ASP A 150 13.42 -12.82 2.54
C ASP A 150 13.15 -11.97 1.29
N LEU A 151 11.97 -11.35 1.19
CA LEU A 151 11.63 -10.41 0.13
C LEU A 151 12.19 -9.01 0.32
N ASN A 152 12.95 -8.78 1.39
CA ASN A 152 13.40 -7.45 1.79
C ASN A 152 12.21 -6.47 1.84
N HIS A 153 11.14 -6.83 2.55
CA HIS A 153 9.95 -6.00 2.76
C HIS A 153 9.94 -5.46 4.20
N PRO A 154 10.68 -4.37 4.48
CA PRO A 154 10.97 -3.95 5.85
C PRO A 154 9.73 -3.56 6.64
N VAL A 155 8.74 -2.95 5.99
CA VAL A 155 7.49 -2.50 6.66
C VAL A 155 6.68 -3.68 7.15
N MET A 156 6.46 -4.69 6.31
CA MET A 156 5.65 -5.83 6.69
C MET A 156 6.41 -6.79 7.62
N ALA A 157 7.73 -6.94 7.47
CA ALA A 157 8.55 -7.68 8.42
C ALA A 157 8.49 -7.08 9.83
N ALA A 158 8.67 -5.77 9.95
CA ALA A 158 8.54 -5.05 11.22
C ALA A 158 7.10 -5.13 11.77
N PHE A 159 6.10 -4.95 10.91
CA PHE A 159 4.69 -5.04 11.30
C PHE A 159 4.32 -6.42 11.84
N MET A 160 4.76 -7.50 11.19
CA MET A 160 4.50 -8.86 11.67
C MET A 160 5.19 -9.13 13.00
N SER A 161 6.40 -8.61 13.21
CA SER A 161 7.09 -8.68 14.51
C SER A 161 6.26 -8.04 15.62
N LEU A 162 5.71 -6.85 15.38
CA LEU A 162 4.83 -6.15 16.31
C LEU A 162 3.54 -6.93 16.60
N CYS A 163 2.95 -7.56 15.58
CA CYS A 163 1.75 -8.40 15.75
C CYS A 163 2.05 -9.62 16.63
N ILE A 164 3.17 -10.31 16.40
CA ILE A 164 3.58 -11.47 17.19
C ILE A 164 3.79 -11.07 18.65
N GLN A 165 4.51 -9.98 18.90
CA GLN A 165 4.72 -9.47 20.24
C GLN A 165 3.37 -9.17 20.93
N ARG A 166 2.49 -8.43 20.24
CA ARG A 166 1.19 -8.06 20.80
C ARG A 166 0.31 -9.29 21.10
N SER A 167 0.40 -10.33 20.28
CA SER A 167 -0.31 -11.59 20.51
C SER A 167 0.14 -12.29 21.79
N ILE A 168 1.44 -12.25 22.10
CA ILE A 168 1.99 -12.84 23.33
C ILE A 168 1.47 -12.07 24.55
N GLU A 169 1.57 -10.74 24.53
CA GLU A 169 1.07 -9.87 25.60
C GLU A 169 -0.42 -10.08 25.90
N LEU A 170 -1.24 -10.22 24.85
CA LEU A 170 -2.68 -10.45 24.99
C LEU A 170 -3.03 -11.86 25.50
N THR A 171 -2.13 -12.83 25.32
CA THR A 171 -2.30 -14.19 25.82
C THR A 171 -1.90 -14.28 27.29
N GLU A 172 -0.84 -13.58 27.70
CA GLU A 172 -0.35 -13.54 29.10
C GLU A 172 -1.25 -12.70 30.03
N ALA A 173 -2.04 -11.77 29.48
CA ALA A 173 -2.93 -10.91 30.24
C ALA A 173 -4.32 -11.53 30.56
N ASN A 174 -4.63 -12.71 30.01
CA ASN A 174 -5.87 -13.47 30.26
C ASN A 174 -5.59 -14.69 31.14
#